data_AF-A0A1H3T4I9-F1
#
_entry.id   AF-A0A1H3T4I9-F1
#
_cell.length_a   1.000
_cell.length_b   1.000
_cell.length_c   1.000
_cell.angle_alpha   90.00
_cell.angle_beta   90.00
_cell.angle_gamma   90.00
#
_symmetry.space_group_name_H-M   'P 1'
#
loop_
_entity.id
_entity.type
_entity.pdbx_description
1 polymer ?
#
loop_
_entity_poly.entity_id
_entity_poly.type
_entity_poly.pdbx_seq_one_letter_code
_entity_poly.pdbx_strand_id
1 'polypeptide(L)'
;MKKLTSPTMQDLAEQLNRGNPSAIILFLEKIKEQQTPIVETCPIDDEYDLVTYIWLGDEKTENAYVFGSFPGWDIVTNEMDKLLHTNIRFKTFRTKKSLLQRITFQLMMILKKIGYNEVKIISMIH
;
A
#
# COMPACT_ATOMS: atom_id res chain seq x y z
N MET A 1 -8.38 5.24 17.97
CA MET A 1 -7.51 4.06 17.73
C MET A 1 -6.46 4.48 16.72
N LYS A 2 -5.17 4.33 17.05
CA LYS A 2 -4.08 4.65 16.10
C LYS A 2 -4.12 3.60 14.99
N LYS A 3 -4.28 4.03 13.74
CA LYS A 3 -4.29 3.12 12.59
C LYS A 3 -2.92 2.46 12.50
N LEU A 4 -2.88 1.13 12.43
CA LEU A 4 -1.64 0.39 12.24
C LEU A 4 -1.16 0.65 10.80
N THR A 5 -0.04 1.35 10.66
CA THR A 5 0.49 1.82 9.39
C THR A 5 1.97 1.44 9.30
N SER A 6 2.44 1.16 8.09
CA SER A 6 3.85 0.89 7.81
C SER A 6 4.76 2.01 8.35
N PRO A 7 5.85 1.67 9.06
CA PRO A 7 6.87 2.62 9.47
C PRO A 7 7.42 3.43 8.28
N THR A 8 7.69 2.78 7.14
CA THR A 8 8.11 3.48 5.92
C THR A 8 7.08 4.51 5.45
N MET A 9 5.78 4.17 5.44
CA MET A 9 4.75 5.13 5.03
C MET A 9 4.55 6.27 6.03
N GLN A 10 4.71 5.98 7.33
CA GLN A 10 4.66 7.00 8.36
C GLN A 10 5.84 7.98 8.23
N ASP A 11 7.05 7.48 8.06
CA ASP A 11 8.25 8.31 7.86
C ASP A 11 8.10 9.20 6.62
N LEU A 12 7.64 8.64 5.49
CA LEU A 12 7.37 9.43 4.29
C LEU A 12 6.34 10.54 4.52
N ALA A 13 5.25 10.25 5.24
CA ALA A 13 4.24 11.25 5.59
C ALA A 13 4.83 12.37 6.47
N GLU A 14 5.68 12.01 7.44
CA GLU A 14 6.34 12.97 8.32
C GLU A 14 7.33 13.87 7.54
N GLN A 15 8.13 13.30 6.66
CA GLN A 15 9.05 14.05 5.80
C GLN A 15 8.29 15.04 4.90
N LEU A 16 7.17 14.61 4.32
CA LEU A 16 6.32 15.46 3.49
C LEU A 16 5.68 16.60 4.28
N ASN A 17 5.18 16.33 5.48
CA ASN A 17 4.62 17.35 6.36
C ASN A 17 5.67 18.38 6.81
N ARG A 18 6.95 18.00 6.87
CA ARG A 18 8.08 18.92 7.12
C ARG A 18 8.50 19.72 5.88
N GLY A 19 7.82 19.55 4.75
CA GLY A 19 8.12 20.28 3.51
C GLY A 19 9.30 19.72 2.73
N ASN A 20 9.60 18.41 2.84
CA ASN A 20 10.63 17.74 2.04
C ASN A 20 10.00 16.99 0.84
N PRO A 21 9.74 17.64 -0.31
CA PRO A 21 9.14 16.97 -1.47
C PRO A 21 10.07 15.93 -2.11
N SER A 22 11.39 16.07 -1.95
CA SER A 22 12.38 15.11 -2.46
C SER A 22 12.26 13.72 -1.83
N ALA A 23 11.60 13.61 -0.66
CA ALA A 23 11.31 12.33 -0.01
C ALA A 23 10.49 11.38 -0.90
N ILE A 24 9.64 11.91 -1.79
CA ILE A 24 8.88 11.09 -2.75
C ILE A 24 9.82 10.41 -3.75
N ILE A 25 10.80 11.14 -4.27
CA ILE A 25 11.72 10.62 -5.29
C ILE A 25 12.53 9.46 -4.70
N LEU A 26 13.13 9.69 -3.53
CA LEU A 26 13.90 8.66 -2.81
C LEU A 26 13.05 7.45 -2.44
N PHE A 27 11.80 7.67 -2.05
CA PHE A 27 10.87 6.58 -1.76
C PHE A 27 10.54 5.76 -3.01
N LEU A 28 10.25 6.41 -4.14
CA LEU A 28 9.94 5.73 -5.40
C LEU A 28 11.13 4.92 -5.93
N GLU A 29 12.36 5.43 -5.76
CA GLU A 29 13.59 4.70 -6.07
C GLU A 29 13.73 3.46 -5.18
N LYS A 30 13.58 3.62 -3.85
CA LYS A 30 13.65 2.51 -2.89
C LYS A 30 12.67 1.39 -3.20
N ILE A 31 11.40 1.70 -3.50
CA ILE A 31 10.40 0.66 -3.78
C ILE A 31 10.59 0.00 -5.15
N LYS A 32 11.25 0.68 -6.10
CA LYS A 32 11.62 0.11 -7.39
C LYS A 32 12.68 -0.98 -7.22
N GLU A 33 13.61 -0.79 -6.28
CA GLU A 33 14.65 -1.76 -5.94
C GLU A 33 14.13 -2.91 -5.08
N GLN A 34 13.35 -2.59 -4.04
CA GLN A 34 12.88 -3.56 -3.04
C GLN A 34 11.67 -4.39 -3.49
N GLN A 35 11.06 -4.01 -4.62
CA GLN A 35 9.78 -4.53 -5.10
C GLN A 35 8.62 -4.27 -4.11
N THR A 36 7.39 -4.46 -4.58
CA THR A 36 6.19 -4.34 -3.74
C THR A 36 5.53 -5.71 -3.58
N PRO A 37 4.90 -6.00 -2.42
CA PRO A 37 4.64 -5.11 -1.29
C PRO A 37 5.85 -4.91 -0.37
N ILE A 38 5.85 -3.81 0.38
CA ILE A 38 6.81 -3.62 1.49
C ILE A 38 6.41 -4.54 2.64
N VAL A 39 7.37 -5.32 3.15
CA VAL A 39 7.19 -6.17 4.34
C VAL A 39 8.09 -5.67 5.46
N GLU A 40 7.49 -5.27 6.58
CA GLU A 40 8.19 -4.73 7.75
C GLU A 40 7.72 -5.44 9.02
N THR A 41 8.60 -5.67 10.00
CA THR A 41 8.16 -6.19 11.30
C THR A 41 7.22 -5.19 11.98
N CYS A 42 6.15 -5.70 12.58
CA CYS A 42 5.17 -4.88 13.26
C CYS A 42 5.81 -4.27 14.53
N PRO A 43 5.80 -2.93 14.68
CA PRO A 43 6.54 -2.25 15.75
C PRO A 43 5.96 -2.46 17.16
N ILE A 44 4.75 -3.01 17.25
CA ILE A 44 4.04 -3.25 18.51
C ILE A 44 3.94 -4.74 18.87
N ASP A 45 4.27 -5.65 17.95
CA ASP A 45 4.05 -7.09 18.11
C ASP A 45 4.94 -7.87 17.13
N ASP A 46 6.01 -8.48 17.63
CA ASP A 46 7.06 -9.10 16.82
C ASP A 46 6.67 -10.45 16.22
N GLU A 47 5.54 -11.04 16.62
CA GLU A 47 4.95 -12.22 15.96
C GLU A 47 4.32 -11.87 14.60
N TYR A 48 4.14 -10.58 14.33
CA TYR A 48 3.47 -10.09 13.14
C TYR A 48 4.39 -9.23 12.28
N ASP A 49 4.09 -9.25 10.99
CA ASP A 49 4.63 -8.31 10.03
C ASP A 49 3.48 -7.47 9.45
N LEU A 50 3.88 -6.33 8.90
CA LEU A 50 3.09 -5.40 8.15
C LEU A 50 3.40 -5.58 6.67
N VAL A 51 2.36 -5.86 5.89
CA VAL A 51 2.44 -5.95 4.43
C VAL A 51 1.79 -4.71 3.86
N THR A 52 2.55 -3.90 3.16
CA THR A 52 2.09 -2.63 2.61
C THR A 52 2.13 -2.64 1.09
N TYR A 53 0.94 -2.64 0.51
CA TYR A 53 0.75 -2.48 -0.92
C TYR A 53 0.79 -1.01 -1.27
N ILE A 54 1.48 -0.67 -2.35
CA ILE A 54 1.66 0.69 -2.82
C ILE A 54 1.24 0.75 -4.27
N TRP A 55 0.55 1.84 -4.61
CA TRP A 55 0.22 2.13 -5.99
C TRP A 55 0.39 3.62 -6.27
N LEU A 56 1.06 3.92 -7.38
CA LEU A 56 1.20 5.28 -7.88
C LEU A 56 0.07 5.58 -8.85
N GLY A 57 -0.85 6.44 -8.43
CA GLY A 57 -1.94 6.89 -9.27
C GLY A 57 -1.63 8.13 -10.08
N ASP A 58 -2.70 8.68 -10.63
CA ASP A 58 -2.72 10.00 -11.26
C ASP A 58 -3.79 10.90 -10.63
N GLU A 59 -3.85 12.15 -11.06
CA GLU A 59 -4.79 13.16 -10.56
C GLU A 59 -6.27 12.80 -10.76
N LYS A 60 -6.59 11.93 -11.73
CA LYS A 60 -7.95 11.47 -12.01
C LYS A 60 -8.38 10.31 -11.11
N THR A 61 -7.49 9.84 -10.23
CA THR A 61 -7.77 8.70 -9.35
C THR A 61 -8.57 9.14 -8.13
N GLU A 62 -9.86 8.81 -8.13
CA GLU A 62 -10.74 9.02 -6.98
C GLU A 62 -10.37 8.06 -5.85
N ASN A 63 -10.39 6.75 -6.13
CA ASN A 63 -10.09 5.68 -5.18
C ASN A 63 -9.24 4.59 -5.84
N ALA A 64 -8.49 3.85 -5.02
CA ALA A 64 -7.82 2.62 -5.44
C ALA A 64 -8.07 1.51 -4.42
N TYR A 65 -8.10 0.27 -4.87
CA TYR A 65 -8.39 -0.91 -4.06
C TYR A 65 -7.39 -2.01 -4.36
N VAL A 66 -6.99 -2.78 -3.34
CA VAL A 66 -6.09 -3.93 -3.50
C VAL A 66 -6.78 -5.24 -3.15
N PHE A 67 -6.88 -6.14 -4.13
CA PHE A 67 -7.51 -7.44 -4.00
C PHE A 67 -6.49 -8.56 -4.21
N GLY A 68 -6.77 -9.76 -3.69
CA GLY A 68 -5.92 -10.92 -3.90
C GLY A 68 -6.11 -11.98 -2.82
N SER A 69 -5.31 -13.04 -2.88
CA SER A 69 -5.39 -14.15 -1.92
C SER A 69 -5.22 -13.69 -0.48
N PHE A 70 -4.29 -12.76 -0.24
CA PHE A 70 -4.01 -12.21 1.09
C PHE A 70 -4.89 -11.01 1.48
N PRO A 71 -5.11 -10.00 0.62
CA PRO A 71 -6.03 -8.89 0.91
C PRO A 71 -7.52 -9.31 0.97
N GLY A 72 -7.89 -10.44 0.36
CA GLY A 72 -9.29 -10.85 0.20
C GLY A 72 -10.03 -10.05 -0.87
N TRP A 73 -11.37 -10.04 -0.78
CA TRP A 73 -12.29 -9.51 -1.80
C TRP A 73 -13.25 -8.42 -1.29
N ASP A 74 -13.13 -7.97 -0.03
CA ASP A 74 -14.03 -6.96 0.53
C ASP A 74 -13.60 -5.53 0.13
N ILE A 75 -14.51 -4.77 -0.47
CA ILE A 75 -14.22 -3.46 -1.04
C ILE A 75 -13.91 -2.39 0.02
N VAL A 76 -14.56 -2.47 1.19
CA VAL A 76 -14.41 -1.47 2.26
C VAL A 76 -13.08 -1.68 2.97
N THR A 77 -12.71 -2.93 3.24
CA THR A 77 -11.43 -3.25 3.86
C THR A 77 -10.26 -3.01 2.92
N ASN A 78 -10.47 -3.08 1.60
CA ASN A 78 -9.38 -3.07 0.61
C ASN A 78 -9.15 -1.73 -0.07
N GLU A 79 -9.94 -0.71 0.26
CA GLU A 79 -9.67 0.66 -0.19
C GLU A 79 -8.30 1.14 0.35
N MET A 80 -7.50 1.69 -0.55
CA MET A 80 -6.16 2.21 -0.30
C MET A 80 -6.23 3.68 0.11
N ASP A 81 -5.52 3.98 1.19
CA ASP A 81 -5.39 5.33 1.72
C ASP A 81 -4.57 6.21 0.77
N LYS A 82 -5.01 7.45 0.56
CA LYS A 82 -4.21 8.46 -0.16
C LYS A 82 -3.18 9.06 0.78
N LEU A 83 -1.92 9.09 0.37
CA LEU A 83 -0.85 9.72 1.13
C LEU A 83 -0.89 11.25 0.92
N LEU A 84 -1.45 11.96 1.90
CA LEU A 84 -1.51 13.43 1.93
C LEU A 84 -2.04 13.98 0.59
N HIS A 85 -1.35 14.98 0.02
CA HIS A 85 -1.66 15.61 -1.26
C HIS A 85 -1.00 14.93 -2.47
N THR A 86 -0.39 13.75 -2.29
CA THR A 86 0.35 13.06 -3.35
C THR A 86 -0.56 12.11 -4.16
N ASN A 87 -0.04 11.60 -5.27
CA ASN A 87 -0.71 10.54 -6.04
C ASN A 87 -0.37 9.12 -5.52
N ILE A 88 0.35 9.00 -4.41
CA ILE A 88 0.68 7.72 -3.80
C ILE A 88 -0.52 7.23 -2.99
N ARG A 89 -0.91 5.98 -3.22
CA ARG A 89 -1.90 5.27 -2.42
C ARG A 89 -1.29 4.03 -1.81
N PHE A 90 -1.72 3.69 -0.61
CA PHE A 90 -1.20 2.52 0.10
C PHE A 90 -2.24 1.82 0.96
N LYS A 91 -2.00 0.54 1.24
CA LYS A 91 -2.77 -0.20 2.23
C LYS A 91 -1.86 -1.13 3.01
N THR A 92 -1.88 -1.00 4.33
CA THR A 92 -1.13 -1.86 5.24
C THR A 92 -2.07 -2.90 5.86
N PHE A 93 -1.68 -4.16 5.75
CA PHE A 93 -2.30 -5.29 6.44
C PHE A 93 -1.33 -5.84 7.48
N ARG A 94 -1.87 -6.44 8.54
CA ARG A 94 -1.09 -7.14 9.56
C ARG A 94 -1.29 -8.64 9.40
N THR A 95 -0.21 -9.41 9.48
CA THR A 95 -0.25 -10.87 9.35
C THR A 95 0.80 -11.53 10.21
N LYS A 96 0.56 -12.79 10.60
CA LYS A 96 1.53 -13.58 11.35
C LYS A 96 2.73 -13.91 10.46
N LYS A 97 3.94 -13.83 11.01
CA LYS A 97 5.18 -14.21 10.32
C LYS A 97 5.12 -15.61 9.71
N SER A 98 4.52 -16.57 10.43
CA SER A 98 4.36 -17.95 9.97
C SER A 98 3.42 -18.10 8.77
N LEU A 99 2.46 -17.18 8.59
CA LEU A 99 1.56 -17.18 7.45
C LEU A 99 2.22 -16.56 6.22
N LEU A 100 3.06 -15.54 6.39
CA LEU A 100 3.79 -14.92 5.29
C LEU A 100 4.72 -15.86 4.55
N GLN A 101 5.43 -16.72 5.28
CA GLN A 101 6.32 -17.73 4.69
C GLN A 101 5.59 -18.70 3.75
N ARG A 102 4.25 -18.78 3.86
CA ARG A 102 3.40 -19.69 3.08
C ARG A 102 2.62 -18.98 1.96
N ILE A 103 2.67 -17.65 1.91
CA ILE A 103 1.92 -16.85 0.95
C ILE A 103 2.89 -16.24 -0.05
N THR A 104 2.68 -16.55 -1.33
CA THR A 104 3.31 -15.81 -2.41
C THR A 104 2.42 -14.61 -2.76
N PHE A 105 3.01 -13.42 -2.88
CA PHE A 105 2.30 -12.19 -3.28
C PHE A 105 1.95 -12.12 -4.78
N GLN A 106 2.06 -13.25 -5.48
CA GLN A 106 1.95 -13.36 -6.93
C GLN A 106 0.55 -13.16 -7.50
N LEU A 107 -0.50 -13.12 -6.67
CA LEU A 107 -1.84 -12.83 -7.17
C LEU A 107 -2.45 -11.67 -6.40
N MET A 108 -2.18 -10.47 -6.90
CA MET A 108 -2.85 -9.26 -6.48
C MET A 108 -3.38 -8.48 -7.68
N MET A 109 -4.52 -7.84 -7.47
CA MET A 109 -5.14 -6.94 -8.41
C MET A 109 -5.32 -5.58 -7.76
N ILE A 110 -4.91 -4.54 -8.46
CA ILE A 110 -5.27 -3.18 -8.08
C ILE A 110 -6.39 -2.71 -9.00
N LEU A 111 -7.47 -2.20 -8.40
CA LEU A 111 -8.55 -1.54 -9.11
C LEU A 111 -8.49 -0.04 -8.85
N LYS A 112 -8.75 0.76 -9.88
CA LYS A 112 -8.90 2.21 -9.78
C LYS A 112 -10.31 2.62 -10.17
N LYS A 113 -10.90 3.53 -9.39
CA LYS A 113 -12.17 4.19 -9.73
C LYS A 113 -11.92 5.56 -10.37
N ILE A 114 -12.60 5.83 -11.49
CA ILE A 114 -12.59 7.12 -12.22
C ILE A 114 -14.05 7.54 -12.42
N GLY A 115 -14.57 8.44 -11.58
CA GLY A 115 -15.97 8.82 -11.63
C GLY A 115 -16.93 7.73 -11.13
N TYR A 116 -18.22 8.02 -11.21
CA TYR A 116 -19.28 7.21 -10.59
C TYR A 116 -19.41 5.79 -11.17
N ASN A 117 -19.08 5.57 -12.44
CA ASN A 117 -19.41 4.33 -13.16
C ASN A 117 -18.19 3.58 -13.75
N GLU A 118 -16.95 4.05 -13.53
CA GLU A 118 -15.77 3.43 -14.16
C GLU A 118 -14.82 2.82 -13.11
N VAL A 119 -14.63 1.50 -13.18
CA VAL A 119 -13.60 0.77 -12.43
C VAL A 119 -12.69 0.06 -13.41
N LYS A 120 -11.38 0.26 -13.29
CA LYS A 120 -10.36 -0.34 -14.18
C LYS A 120 -9.42 -1.24 -13.39
N ILE A 121 -9.11 -2.41 -13.95
CA ILE A 121 -7.98 -3.23 -13.53
C ILE A 121 -6.72 -2.57 -14.07
N ILE A 122 -5.78 -2.24 -13.19
CA ILE A 122 -4.58 -1.45 -13.52
C ILE A 122 -3.28 -2.22 -13.27
N SER A 123 -3.33 -3.32 -12.53
CA SER A 123 -2.19 -4.23 -12.36
C SER A 123 -2.66 -5.63 -12.00
N MET A 124 -2.09 -6.62 -12.68
CA MET A 124 -2.03 -8.03 -12.28
C MET A 124 -0.56 -8.41 -12.27
N ILE A 125 0.04 -8.46 -11.09
CA ILE A 125 1.38 -9.03 -10.94
C ILE A 125 1.20 -10.55 -11.01
N HIS A 126 2.03 -11.26 -11.79
CA HIS A 126 2.05 -12.72 -11.95
C HIS A 126 3.30 -13.29 -11.29
#